data_AF-A0A619VUA2-F1
#
_entry.id   AF-A0A619VUA2-F1
#
_cell.length_a   1.000
_cell.length_b   1.000
_cell.length_c   1.000
_cell.angle_alpha   90.00
_cell.angle_beta   90.00
_cell.angle_gamma   90.00
#
_symmetry.space_group_name_H-M   'P 1'
#
loop_
_entity.id
_entity.type
_entity.pdbx_description
1 polymer ?
#
loop_
_entity_poly.entity_id
_entity_poly.type
_entity_poly.pdbx_seq_one_letter_code
_entity_poly.pdbx_strand_id
1 'polypeptide(L)'
;MTTQISVETLSPITHNQIPVITTELLAYLYGTKIKNISDNFLNNTTRFVVGKHFFKIEKSELREFKNRPETIGLVGKNARSLILWTERGAARHAKMLETDQAWEVFEKLEDCYFNQKQPVSARQSHPAIPFPKERRFIVTVSPDGTVDTQPLPDDVFIGKVSSILSDLRQMGWIIIKRDRLVETLATW
;
A
#
# COMPACT_ATOMS: atom_id res chain seq x y z
N MET A 1 30.94 -7.05 15.06
CA MET A 1 30.12 -5.98 15.65
C MET A 1 28.72 -6.14 15.09
N THR A 2 27.81 -6.73 15.86
CA THR A 2 26.40 -6.89 15.45
C THR A 2 25.74 -5.53 15.69
N THR A 3 25.62 -4.72 14.65
CA THR A 3 24.85 -3.48 14.68
C THR A 3 23.45 -3.86 15.17
N GLN A 4 23.05 -3.38 16.35
CA GLN A 4 21.67 -3.51 16.83
C GLN A 4 20.83 -2.58 15.96
N ILE A 5 20.16 -3.15 14.96
CA ILE A 5 19.24 -2.40 14.10
C ILE A 5 17.91 -2.35 14.86
N SER A 6 17.60 -1.19 15.44
CA SER A 6 16.31 -0.95 16.08
C SER A 6 15.26 -0.62 15.02
N VAL A 7 14.04 -1.16 15.18
CA VAL A 7 12.94 -0.96 14.22
C VAL A 7 12.64 0.53 14.00
N GLU A 8 12.79 1.34 15.04
CA GLU A 8 12.52 2.78 15.05
C GLU A 8 13.49 3.61 14.19
N THR A 9 14.68 3.08 13.90
CA THR A 9 15.71 3.79 13.11
C THR A 9 15.81 3.28 11.67
N LEU A 10 14.94 2.35 11.28
CA LEU A 10 14.90 1.79 9.94
C LEU A 10 14.29 2.79 8.95
N SER A 11 15.03 3.08 7.89
CA SER A 11 14.47 3.72 6.71
C SER A 11 13.57 2.72 5.96
N PRO A 12 12.31 3.07 5.65
CA PRO A 12 11.38 2.17 4.98
C PRO A 12 11.82 1.96 3.54
N ILE A 13 11.97 0.70 3.14
CA ILE A 13 12.26 0.34 1.76
C ILE A 13 10.92 0.28 1.04
N THR A 14 10.82 0.89 -0.14
CA THR A 14 9.57 0.89 -0.91
C THR A 14 9.70 0.13 -2.22
N HIS A 15 8.63 -0.57 -2.59
CA HIS A 15 8.46 -1.18 -3.90
C HIS A 15 7.07 -0.84 -4.42
N ASN A 16 7.00 -0.20 -5.59
CA ASN A 16 5.75 0.35 -6.15
C ASN A 16 5.01 1.26 -5.16
N GLN A 17 5.74 2.14 -4.46
CA GLN A 17 5.23 3.05 -3.42
C GLN A 17 4.64 2.34 -2.18
N ILE A 18 4.80 1.01 -2.06
CA ILE A 18 4.36 0.22 -0.91
C ILE A 18 5.58 -0.08 -0.04
N PRO A 19 5.55 0.19 1.27
CA PRO A 19 6.61 -0.23 2.19
C PRO A 19 6.74 -1.75 2.22
N VAL A 20 7.97 -2.24 2.08
CA VAL A 20 8.29 -3.66 1.99
C VAL A 20 9.54 -4.00 2.77
N ILE A 21 9.62 -5.22 3.27
CA ILE A 21 10.75 -5.73 4.05
C ILE A 21 11.32 -7.01 3.42
N THR A 22 12.64 -7.18 3.42
CA THR A 22 13.29 -8.39 2.89
C THR A 22 13.21 -9.56 3.88
N THR A 23 13.32 -10.79 3.38
CA THR A 23 13.37 -12.00 4.22
C THR A 23 14.51 -11.93 5.24
N GLU A 24 15.66 -11.40 4.85
CA GLU A 24 16.84 -11.25 5.69
C GLU A 24 16.59 -10.29 6.86
N LEU A 25 16.03 -9.12 6.57
CA LEU A 25 15.71 -8.13 7.60
C LEU A 25 14.59 -8.63 8.50
N LEU A 26 13.55 -9.25 7.94
CA LEU A 26 12.44 -9.81 8.72
C LEU A 26 12.92 -10.91 9.68
N ALA A 27 13.81 -11.79 9.23
CA ALA A 27 14.39 -12.84 10.06
C ALA A 27 15.22 -12.26 11.21
N TYR A 28 16.05 -11.26 10.92
CA TYR A 28 16.85 -10.56 11.92
C TYR A 28 15.96 -9.91 12.98
N LEU A 29 14.93 -9.17 12.56
CA LEU A 29 14.03 -8.46 13.47
C LEU A 29 13.25 -9.44 14.36
N TYR A 30 12.68 -10.51 13.79
CA TYR A 30 11.99 -11.54 14.56
C TYR A 30 12.91 -12.46 15.37
N GLY A 31 14.23 -12.26 15.34
CA GLY A 31 15.19 -13.09 16.09
C GLY A 31 15.23 -14.54 15.60
N THR A 32 14.90 -14.78 14.32
CA THR A 32 14.80 -16.12 13.74
C THR A 32 15.77 -16.31 12.59
N LYS A 33 15.90 -17.54 12.10
CA LYS A 33 16.76 -17.85 10.95
C LYS A 33 16.03 -17.49 9.64
N ILE A 34 16.75 -17.00 8.64
CA ILE A 34 16.23 -16.75 7.27
C ILE A 34 15.53 -17.99 6.72
N LYS A 35 16.09 -19.18 7.00
CA LYS A 35 15.52 -20.46 6.64
C LYS A 35 14.11 -20.65 7.23
N ASN A 36 13.88 -20.25 8.48
CA ASN A 36 12.57 -20.39 9.12
C ASN A 36 11.49 -19.56 8.42
N ILE A 37 11.81 -18.32 8.02
CA ILE A 37 10.89 -17.48 7.23
C ILE A 37 10.58 -18.14 5.88
N SER A 38 11.61 -18.68 5.22
CA SER A 38 11.49 -19.33 3.91
C SER A 38 10.68 -20.63 3.99
N ASP A 39 10.98 -21.51 4.94
CA ASP A 39 10.28 -22.78 5.17
C ASP A 39 8.81 -22.52 5.54
N ASN A 40 8.56 -21.50 6.36
CA ASN A 40 7.21 -21.08 6.73
C ASN A 40 6.37 -20.65 5.51
N PHE A 41 6.96 -19.83 4.63
CA PHE A 41 6.34 -19.46 3.37
C PHE A 41 6.09 -20.68 2.49
N LEU A 42 7.08 -21.56 2.29
CA LEU A 42 6.97 -22.74 1.44
C LEU A 42 5.88 -23.70 1.91
N ASN A 43 5.82 -23.97 3.22
CA ASN A 43 4.84 -24.87 3.83
C ASN A 43 3.42 -24.31 3.82
N ASN A 44 3.24 -23.01 3.61
CA ASN A 44 1.94 -22.33 3.68
C ASN A 44 1.69 -21.42 2.48
N THR A 45 2.30 -21.74 1.34
CA THR A 45 2.22 -20.94 0.10
C THR A 45 0.78 -20.59 -0.27
N THR A 46 -0.16 -21.51 -0.06
CA THR A 46 -1.61 -21.33 -0.30
C THR A 46 -2.23 -20.18 0.49
N ARG A 47 -1.65 -19.82 1.64
CA ARG A 47 -2.10 -18.69 2.44
C ARG A 47 -1.59 -17.40 1.82
N PHE A 48 -0.40 -17.37 1.25
CA PHE A 48 0.23 -16.19 0.67
C PHE A 48 -0.28 -15.89 -0.74
N VAL A 49 -0.35 -14.61 -1.07
CA VAL A 49 -0.91 -14.11 -2.34
C VAL A 49 0.04 -13.03 -2.84
N VAL A 50 0.53 -13.22 -4.06
CA VAL A 50 1.40 -12.26 -4.75
C VAL A 50 0.70 -10.91 -4.86
N GLY A 51 1.42 -9.82 -4.65
CA GLY A 51 0.89 -8.45 -4.69
C GLY A 51 0.14 -8.01 -3.43
N LYS A 52 -0.36 -8.95 -2.62
CA LYS A 52 -1.01 -8.65 -1.33
C LYS A 52 -0.09 -8.87 -0.13
N HIS A 53 0.59 -10.01 -0.11
CA HIS A 53 1.45 -10.42 1.01
C HIS A 53 2.93 -10.31 0.66
N PHE A 54 3.28 -10.46 -0.61
CA PHE A 54 4.65 -10.36 -1.06
C PHE A 54 4.75 -9.98 -2.54
N PHE A 55 5.90 -9.43 -2.92
CA PHE A 55 6.33 -9.29 -4.30
C PHE A 55 7.55 -10.18 -4.53
N LYS A 56 7.56 -10.90 -5.65
CA LYS A 56 8.73 -11.65 -6.09
C LYS A 56 9.35 -10.88 -7.24
N ILE A 57 10.52 -10.29 -7.00
CA ILE A 57 11.23 -9.51 -8.01
C ILE A 57 12.39 -10.31 -8.58
N GLU A 58 12.57 -10.23 -9.90
CA GLU A 58 13.57 -11.01 -10.64
C GLU A 58 14.22 -10.18 -11.76
N LYS A 59 15.35 -10.66 -12.29
CA LYS A 59 16.00 -10.11 -13.50
C LYS A 59 16.20 -8.59 -13.45
N SER A 60 15.55 -7.84 -14.35
CA SER A 60 15.69 -6.38 -14.49
C SER A 60 15.19 -5.64 -13.25
N GLU A 61 14.04 -6.05 -12.72
CA GLU A 61 13.44 -5.45 -11.53
C GLU A 61 14.33 -5.64 -10.30
N LEU A 62 14.92 -6.83 -10.15
CA LEU A 62 15.90 -7.09 -9.09
C LEU A 62 17.18 -6.26 -9.28
N ARG A 63 17.64 -6.07 -10.51
CA ARG A 63 18.83 -5.25 -10.80
C ARG A 63 18.58 -3.79 -10.45
N GLU A 64 17.43 -3.26 -10.85
CA GLU A 64 17.01 -1.89 -10.51
C GLU A 64 16.85 -1.72 -9.00
N PHE A 65 16.23 -2.70 -8.33
CA PHE A 65 16.10 -2.68 -6.87
C PHE A 65 17.46 -2.67 -6.17
N LYS A 66 18.44 -3.46 -6.62
CA LYS A 66 19.80 -3.48 -6.03
C LYS A 66 20.59 -2.19 -6.24
N ASN A 67 20.25 -1.40 -7.26
CA ASN A 67 20.96 -0.17 -7.61
C ASN A 67 20.45 1.06 -6.85
N ARG A 68 19.41 0.94 -6.01
CA ARG A 68 18.87 2.07 -5.24
C ARG A 68 19.76 2.35 -4.03
N PRO A 69 20.05 3.61 -3.69
CA PRO A 69 20.93 3.96 -2.57
C PRO A 69 20.54 3.29 -1.24
N GLU A 70 19.24 3.17 -0.99
CA GLU A 70 18.65 2.62 0.24
C GLU A 70 18.78 1.09 0.38
N THR A 71 19.07 0.38 -0.70
CA THR A 71 19.05 -1.09 -0.76
C THR A 71 20.41 -1.68 -1.18
N ILE A 72 21.42 -0.82 -1.41
CA ILE A 72 22.79 -1.24 -1.72
C ILE A 72 23.31 -2.14 -0.58
N GLY A 73 23.80 -3.33 -0.94
CA GLY A 73 24.37 -4.28 0.02
C GLY A 73 23.33 -5.10 0.81
N LEU A 74 22.04 -4.78 0.68
CA LEU A 74 20.95 -5.47 1.38
C LEU A 74 20.60 -6.83 0.74
N VAL A 75 21.00 -7.01 -0.52
CA VAL A 75 20.73 -8.22 -1.30
C VAL A 75 22.05 -8.77 -1.85
N GLY A 76 22.23 -10.08 -1.77
CA GLY A 76 23.42 -10.74 -2.31
C GLY A 76 23.65 -10.43 -3.79
N LYS A 77 24.92 -10.15 -4.16
CA LYS A 77 25.33 -9.83 -5.54
C LYS A 77 24.79 -10.84 -6.56
N ASN A 78 24.82 -12.13 -6.21
CA ASN A 78 24.42 -13.25 -7.07
C ASN A 78 22.96 -13.69 -6.93
N ALA A 79 22.14 -12.99 -6.12
CA ALA A 79 20.72 -13.35 -5.98
C ALA A 79 19.99 -13.23 -7.33
N ARG A 80 19.29 -14.30 -7.73
CA ARG A 80 18.51 -14.39 -8.99
C ARG A 80 17.07 -13.90 -8.84
N SER A 81 16.54 -13.97 -7.61
CA SER A 81 15.22 -13.51 -7.22
C SER A 81 15.28 -12.98 -5.78
N LEU A 82 14.36 -12.08 -5.43
CA LEU A 82 14.17 -11.62 -4.05
C LEU A 82 12.67 -11.59 -3.74
N ILE A 83 12.33 -11.97 -2.51
CA ILE A 83 10.97 -11.80 -1.98
C ILE A 83 10.96 -10.56 -1.09
N LEU A 84 10.00 -9.69 -1.37
CA LEU A 84 9.71 -8.47 -0.64
C LEU A 84 8.37 -8.66 0.07
N TRP A 85 8.35 -8.60 1.39
CA TRP A 85 7.15 -8.80 2.21
C TRP A 85 6.45 -7.47 2.44
N THR A 86 5.15 -7.44 2.22
CA THR A 86 4.32 -6.31 2.68
C THR A 86 4.08 -6.42 4.18
N GLU A 87 3.51 -5.38 4.78
CA GLU A 87 2.99 -5.41 6.17
C GLU A 87 2.17 -6.69 6.44
N ARG A 88 1.22 -6.99 5.56
CA ARG A 88 0.37 -8.19 5.66
C ARG A 88 1.16 -9.48 5.56
N GLY A 89 2.25 -9.50 4.80
CA GLY A 89 3.17 -10.63 4.73
C GLY A 89 3.97 -10.82 6.01
N ALA A 90 4.50 -9.73 6.57
CA ALA A 90 5.21 -9.73 7.84
C ALA A 90 4.29 -10.21 8.99
N ALA A 91 3.05 -9.70 9.05
CA ALA A 91 2.03 -10.13 10.02
C ALA A 91 1.78 -11.64 9.99
N ARG A 92 1.73 -12.23 8.78
CA ARG A 92 1.56 -13.68 8.60
C ARG A 92 2.73 -14.45 9.19
N HIS A 93 3.96 -13.98 8.96
CA HIS A 93 5.15 -14.60 9.53
C HIS A 93 5.15 -14.50 11.05
N ALA A 94 4.84 -13.34 11.64
CA ALA A 94 4.71 -13.20 13.10
C ALA A 94 3.70 -14.20 13.67
N LYS A 95 2.50 -14.25 13.07
CA LYS A 95 1.45 -15.19 13.47
C LYS A 95 1.90 -16.66 13.43
N MET A 96 2.76 -17.02 12.49
CA MET A 96 3.16 -18.42 12.28
C MET A 96 4.46 -18.79 13.01
N LEU A 97 5.24 -17.80 13.45
CA LEU A 97 6.37 -18.02 14.35
C LEU A 97 5.91 -18.26 15.78
N GLU A 98 4.76 -17.68 16.17
CA GLU A 98 4.14 -17.88 17.49
C GLU A 98 5.10 -17.55 18.67
N THR A 99 5.99 -16.58 18.49
CA THR A 99 6.90 -16.11 19.54
C THR A 99 6.53 -14.71 19.99
N ASP A 100 6.63 -14.45 21.30
CA ASP A 100 6.36 -13.12 21.89
C ASP A 100 7.23 -12.04 21.23
N GLN A 101 8.49 -12.36 20.94
CA GLN A 101 9.40 -11.47 20.23
C GLN A 101 8.89 -11.11 18.82
N ALA A 102 8.35 -12.07 18.06
CA ALA A 102 7.85 -11.78 16.72
C ALA A 102 6.59 -10.91 16.74
N TRP A 103 5.74 -11.08 17.76
CA TRP A 103 4.59 -10.22 18.00
C TRP A 103 5.01 -8.79 18.38
N GLU A 104 5.88 -8.63 19.37
CA GLU A 104 6.37 -7.31 19.83
C GLU A 104 7.06 -6.52 18.69
N VAL A 105 7.88 -7.22 17.90
CA VAL A 105 8.58 -6.62 16.76
C VAL A 105 7.60 -6.27 15.64
N PHE A 106 6.55 -7.07 15.43
CA PHE A 106 5.53 -6.75 14.45
C PHE A 106 4.74 -5.49 14.82
N GLU A 107 4.36 -5.33 16.09
CA GLU A 107 3.72 -4.09 16.57
C GLU A 107 4.61 -2.86 16.30
N LYS A 108 5.91 -2.95 16.61
CA LYS A 108 6.87 -1.89 16.30
C LYS A 108 7.00 -1.63 14.80
N LEU A 109 6.94 -2.68 13.97
CA LEU A 109 6.98 -2.55 12.51
C LEU A 109 5.71 -1.87 11.97
N GLU A 110 4.53 -2.18 12.50
CA GLU A 110 3.30 -1.46 12.17
C GLU A 110 3.47 0.03 12.48
N ASP A 111 3.82 0.38 13.72
CA ASP A 111 3.89 1.78 14.15
C ASP A 111 4.98 2.58 13.44
N CYS A 112 6.17 2.00 13.27
CA CYS A 112 7.38 2.75 12.91
C CYS A 112 7.89 2.47 11.50
N TYR A 113 7.45 1.41 10.80
CA TYR A 113 8.00 1.06 9.48
C TYR A 113 6.94 1.05 8.39
N PHE A 114 5.80 0.41 8.63
CA PHE A 114 4.69 0.33 7.68
C PHE A 114 3.75 1.54 7.77
N ASN A 115 3.52 2.05 9.00
CA ASN A 115 2.79 3.31 9.25
C ASN A 115 3.71 4.52 9.35
N GLN A 116 4.99 4.40 8.96
CA GLN A 116 5.75 5.57 8.58
C GLN A 116 4.96 6.19 7.44
N LYS A 117 4.13 7.17 7.82
CA LYS A 117 3.41 8.03 6.91
C LYS A 117 4.52 8.37 5.93
N GLN A 118 4.36 7.94 4.67
CA GLN A 118 4.98 8.71 3.62
C GLN A 118 4.70 10.15 4.06
N PRO A 119 5.64 11.09 3.91
CA PRO A 119 5.14 12.39 3.53
C PRO A 119 4.25 12.03 2.34
N VAL A 120 2.93 11.93 2.59
CA VAL A 120 1.90 12.42 1.71
C VAL A 120 2.65 13.61 1.21
N SER A 121 3.21 13.52 -0.01
CA SER A 121 3.76 14.71 -0.65
C SER A 121 2.64 15.64 -0.38
N ALA A 122 2.88 16.59 0.55
CA ALA A 122 1.81 17.42 1.04
C ALA A 122 1.19 17.81 -0.27
N ARG A 123 -0.08 17.43 -0.52
CA ARG A 123 -0.76 17.91 -1.72
C ARG A 123 -0.52 19.37 -1.60
N GLN A 124 0.42 19.90 -2.38
CA GLN A 124 1.30 20.94 -1.85
C GLN A 124 0.39 21.95 -1.22
N SER A 125 0.40 21.97 0.12
CA SER A 125 -0.20 23.05 0.87
C SER A 125 0.79 24.15 0.59
N HIS A 126 0.74 24.66 -0.64
CA HIS A 126 1.44 25.82 -1.07
C HIS A 126 1.05 26.87 -0.02
N PRO A 127 2.03 27.61 0.54
CA PRO A 127 1.69 28.78 1.32
C PRO A 127 0.70 29.58 0.48
N ALA A 128 -0.38 30.05 1.12
CA ALA A 128 -1.51 30.69 0.50
C ALA A 128 -1.10 31.80 -0.49
N ILE A 129 -0.80 31.41 -1.73
CA ILE A 129 -1.11 32.22 -2.88
C ILE A 129 -2.63 32.04 -2.99
N PRO A 130 -3.44 33.11 -2.96
CA PRO A 130 -4.87 32.98 -3.19
C PRO A 130 -5.08 32.56 -4.65
N PHE A 131 -4.85 31.28 -4.94
CA PHE A 131 -5.36 30.63 -6.12
C PHE A 131 -6.87 30.55 -5.93
N PRO A 132 -7.66 30.93 -6.95
CA PRO A 132 -9.10 30.81 -6.85
C PRO A 132 -9.41 29.34 -6.53
N LYS A 133 -10.25 29.10 -5.52
CA LYS A 133 -10.78 27.77 -5.15
C LYS A 133 -10.90 26.91 -6.40
N GLU A 134 -10.32 25.72 -6.42
CA GLU A 134 -10.42 24.77 -7.53
C GLU A 134 -11.89 24.65 -7.97
N ARG A 135 -12.27 25.30 -9.08
CA ARG A 135 -13.65 25.28 -9.59
C ARG A 135 -13.78 24.12 -10.57
N ARG A 136 -14.66 23.20 -10.25
CA ARG A 136 -15.02 22.10 -11.14
C ARG A 136 -16.27 22.48 -11.92
N PHE A 137 -16.38 22.04 -13.17
CA PHE A 137 -17.53 22.30 -14.03
C PHE A 137 -18.01 21.00 -14.67
N ILE A 138 -19.32 20.86 -14.84
CA ILE A 138 -19.91 19.88 -15.75
C ILE A 138 -20.14 20.60 -17.08
N VAL A 139 -19.61 20.01 -18.16
CA VAL A 139 -19.86 20.46 -19.52
C VAL A 139 -20.77 19.45 -20.19
N THR A 140 -21.98 19.87 -20.53
CA THR A 140 -22.96 19.06 -21.27
C THR A 140 -22.96 19.53 -22.72
N VAL A 141 -22.66 18.62 -23.65
CA VAL A 141 -22.77 18.89 -25.08
C VAL A 141 -24.01 18.19 -25.60
N SER A 142 -25.00 18.98 -26.02
CA SER A 142 -26.23 18.49 -26.60
C SER A 142 -26.01 18.02 -28.05
N PRO A 143 -26.87 17.13 -28.58
CA PRO A 143 -26.75 16.62 -29.95
C PRO A 143 -26.84 17.69 -31.05
N ASP A 144 -27.42 18.85 -30.75
CA ASP A 144 -27.51 20.02 -31.65
C ASP A 144 -26.25 20.90 -31.62
N GLY A 145 -25.22 20.48 -30.87
CA GLY A 145 -23.95 21.21 -30.73
C GLY A 145 -23.97 22.31 -29.67
N THR A 146 -25.07 22.47 -28.92
CA THR A 146 -25.10 23.41 -27.80
C THR A 146 -24.28 22.90 -26.64
N VAL A 147 -23.48 23.79 -26.02
CA VAL A 147 -22.62 23.47 -24.88
C VAL A 147 -23.14 24.23 -23.66
N ASP A 148 -23.60 23.51 -22.64
CA ASP A 148 -23.94 24.07 -21.33
C ASP A 148 -22.81 23.78 -20.34
N THR A 149 -22.42 24.78 -19.55
CA THR A 149 -21.33 24.66 -18.58
C THR A 149 -21.82 25.12 -17.21
N GLN A 150 -21.91 24.19 -16.26
CA GLN A 150 -22.40 24.46 -14.91
C GLN A 150 -21.30 24.25 -13.87
N PRO A 151 -21.07 25.19 -12.93
CA PRO A 151 -20.11 25.00 -11.85
C PRO A 151 -20.62 23.95 -10.86
N LEU A 152 -19.73 23.06 -10.45
CA LEU A 152 -20.01 22.05 -9.45
C LEU A 152 -19.84 22.63 -8.03
N PRO A 153 -20.79 22.42 -7.11
CA PRO A 153 -20.64 22.81 -5.72
C PRO A 153 -19.43 22.15 -5.03
N ASP A 154 -18.85 22.85 -4.04
CA ASP A 154 -17.65 22.42 -3.29
C ASP A 154 -17.87 21.11 -2.48
N ASP A 155 -19.12 20.71 -2.24
CA ASP A 155 -19.53 19.53 -1.47
C ASP A 155 -19.86 18.29 -2.33
N VAL A 156 -19.63 18.35 -3.65
CA VAL A 156 -19.95 17.25 -4.57
C VAL A 156 -18.70 16.44 -4.94
N PHE A 157 -18.79 15.12 -4.75
CA PHE A 157 -17.75 14.17 -5.16
C PHE A 157 -18.01 13.64 -6.58
N ILE A 158 -17.00 13.70 -7.45
CA ILE A 158 -17.01 13.06 -8.77
C ILE A 158 -15.94 11.98 -8.81
N GLY A 159 -16.34 10.75 -9.14
CA GLY A 159 -15.44 9.64 -9.40
C GLY A 159 -16.07 8.66 -10.39
N LYS A 160 -15.25 7.79 -10.99
CA LYS A 160 -15.77 6.71 -11.83
C LYS A 160 -16.59 5.76 -10.97
N VAL A 161 -17.81 5.44 -11.41
CA VAL A 161 -18.72 4.52 -10.70
C VAL A 161 -18.02 3.21 -10.33
N SER A 162 -17.22 2.64 -11.24
CA SER A 162 -16.46 1.42 -11.00
C SER A 162 -15.41 1.54 -9.88
N SER A 163 -14.72 2.69 -9.79
CA SER A 163 -13.75 2.97 -8.74
C SER A 163 -14.46 3.18 -7.40
N ILE A 164 -15.52 3.98 -7.37
CA ILE A 164 -16.32 4.24 -6.16
C ILE A 164 -16.89 2.93 -5.61
N LEU A 165 -17.49 2.10 -6.47
CA LEU A 165 -18.06 0.83 -6.04
C LEU A 165 -17.00 -0.18 -5.60
N SER A 166 -15.81 -0.17 -6.21
CA SER A 166 -14.68 -1.01 -5.79
C SER A 166 -14.25 -0.66 -4.36
N ASP A 167 -14.06 0.64 -4.11
CA ASP A 167 -13.57 1.12 -2.82
C ASP A 167 -14.64 0.92 -1.73
N LEU A 168 -15.90 1.23 -2.03
CA LEU A 168 -17.01 1.02 -1.10
C LEU A 168 -17.26 -0.48 -0.81
N ARG A 169 -17.07 -1.37 -1.80
CA ARG A 169 -17.14 -2.83 -1.58
C ARG A 169 -16.05 -3.34 -0.64
N GLN A 170 -14.85 -2.74 -0.67
CA GLN A 170 -13.79 -3.07 0.28
C GLN A 170 -14.12 -2.60 1.70
N MET A 171 -14.89 -1.52 1.82
CA MET A 171 -15.31 -0.93 3.10
C MET A 171 -16.55 -1.61 3.72
N GLY A 172 -17.16 -2.59 3.04
CA GLY A 172 -18.20 -3.46 3.59
C GLY A 172 -19.62 -2.99 3.28
N TRP A 173 -20.13 -1.99 4.01
CA TRP A 173 -21.55 -1.60 3.92
C TRP A 173 -21.74 -0.19 3.37
N ILE A 174 -22.67 -0.06 2.42
CA ILE A 174 -23.20 1.22 1.97
C ILE A 174 -24.62 1.35 2.53
N ILE A 175 -24.86 2.36 3.36
CA ILE A 175 -26.19 2.68 3.88
C ILE A 175 -26.77 3.79 3.01
N ILE A 176 -27.78 3.45 2.19
CA ILE A 176 -28.54 4.39 1.38
C ILE A 176 -29.94 4.50 1.99
N LYS A 177 -30.48 5.71 2.10
CA LYS A 177 -31.87 5.88 2.56
C LYS A 177 -32.84 5.20 1.59
N ARG A 178 -33.84 4.52 2.13
CA ARG A 178 -34.75 3.62 1.41
C ARG A 178 -35.53 4.31 0.28
N ASP A 179 -35.90 5.56 0.49
CA ASP A 179 -36.56 6.46 -0.47
C ASP A 179 -35.71 6.72 -1.72
N ARG A 180 -34.39 6.93 -1.55
CA ARG A 180 -33.43 7.14 -2.66
C ARG A 180 -33.15 5.87 -3.48
N LEU A 181 -33.34 4.69 -2.89
CA LEU A 181 -33.11 3.41 -3.56
C LEU A 181 -34.19 3.10 -4.62
N VAL A 182 -35.44 3.49 -4.34
CA VAL A 182 -36.60 3.20 -5.19
C VAL A 182 -36.55 4.00 -6.50
N GLU A 183 -36.13 5.26 -6.45
CA GLU A 183 -35.96 6.10 -7.65
C GLU A 183 -34.84 5.58 -8.58
N THR A 184 -33.78 5.03 -7.98
CA THR A 184 -32.59 4.57 -8.73
C THR A 184 -32.81 3.20 -9.39
N LEU A 185 -33.65 2.33 -8.80
CA LEU A 185 -33.97 1.01 -9.36
C LEU A 185 -35.14 1.04 -10.34
N ALA A 186 -35.97 2.08 -10.32
CA ALA A 186 -37.08 2.26 -11.28
C ALA A 186 -36.61 2.74 -12.67
N THR A 187 -35.34 3.15 -12.80
CA THR A 187 -34.74 3.66 -14.04
C THR A 187 -33.69 2.71 -14.65
N TRP A 188 -33.64 1.46 -14.20
CA TRP A 188 -32.84 0.39 -14.81
C TRP A 188 -33.71 -0.59 -15.60
#